data_AF-A0A225V1U8-F1
#
_entry.id   AF-A0A225V1U8-F1
#
_cell.length_a   1.000
_cell.length_b   1.000
_cell.length_c   1.000
_cell.angle_alpha   90.00
_cell.angle_beta   90.00
_cell.angle_gamma   90.00
#
_symmetry.space_group_name_H-M   'P 1'
#
loop_
_entity.id
_entity.type
_entity.pdbx_description
1 polymer ?
#
loop_
_entity_poly.entity_id
_entity_poly.type
_entity_poly.pdbx_seq_one_letter_code
_entity_poly.pdbx_strand_id
1 'polypeptide(L)'
;MEGRNRQLAFCQFAQAGKGQSCIDTDENGRLGNRSCKVPNFARIPGLHNEEGRPTTAALDCAESPLELEFWLGVERETNRYYEQQLPARMDSRFRSQSGTNTMTIEHLLANEKRVHSRIRAHEILQCIGLLLARMMCPHIRRLSDHWATTSVGAIPAGTFGRFMKRERFGRIMRNLHFSDNDAARAQPDKAWKVRPIVDTLQRTFLSGYTTPTVISFDEAMVPSRSRYNTMRQFMKDKPHRWGTKLFMTCCVQSVYCLRYYNVRAEQTFF
;
A
#
# COMPACT_ATOMS: atom_id res chain seq x y z
N MET A 1 -8.90 8.91 -35.15
CA MET A 1 -8.73 7.44 -35.13
C MET A 1 -7.26 7.17 -35.39
N GLU A 2 -6.56 6.57 -34.43
CA GLU A 2 -5.53 5.53 -34.60
C GLU A 2 -4.76 5.41 -33.28
N GLY A 3 -5.00 4.27 -32.63
CA GLY A 3 -4.43 3.93 -31.34
C GLY A 3 -2.98 3.51 -31.49
N ARG A 4 -2.12 4.05 -30.62
CA ARG A 4 -0.78 3.50 -30.43
C ARG A 4 -0.87 2.38 -29.40
N ASN A 5 -0.90 1.15 -29.92
CA ASN A 5 -0.67 -0.09 -29.19
C ASN A 5 0.60 0.02 -28.34
N ARG A 6 0.48 -0.11 -27.02
CA ARG A 6 1.61 -0.39 -26.14
C ARG A 6 1.75 -1.90 -26.07
N GLN A 7 2.80 -2.45 -26.66
CA GLN A 7 3.16 -3.86 -26.51
C GLN A 7 3.41 -4.15 -25.03
N LEU A 8 2.63 -5.06 -24.47
CA LEU A 8 2.94 -5.76 -23.23
C LEU A 8 4.11 -6.69 -23.54
N ALA A 9 5.24 -6.54 -22.84
CA ALA A 9 6.32 -7.52 -22.92
C ALA A 9 5.85 -8.79 -22.17
N PHE A 10 5.43 -9.80 -22.91
CA PHE A 10 5.13 -11.13 -22.38
C PHE A 10 6.41 -11.97 -22.43
N CYS A 11 7.04 -12.23 -21.28
CA CYS A 11 8.02 -13.32 -21.18
C CYS A 11 7.26 -14.63 -20.91
N GLN A 12 7.02 -15.42 -21.95
CA GLN A 12 6.63 -16.82 -21.80
C GLN A 12 7.88 -17.66 -21.52
N PHE A 13 7.96 -18.28 -20.34
CA PHE A 13 8.90 -19.36 -20.09
C PHE A 13 8.21 -20.69 -20.39
N ALA A 14 8.41 -21.21 -21.61
CA ALA A 14 8.01 -22.56 -21.96
C ALA A 14 9.15 -23.54 -21.59
N GLN A 15 8.89 -24.47 -20.67
CA GLN A 15 9.76 -25.62 -20.49
C GLN A 15 9.55 -26.61 -21.65
N ALA A 16 10.30 -26.43 -22.73
CA ALA A 16 10.50 -27.47 -23.73
C ALA A 16 11.97 -27.88 -23.72
N GLY A 17 12.24 -29.18 -23.55
CA GLY A 17 13.54 -29.76 -23.19
C GLY A 17 14.69 -29.63 -24.20
N LYS A 18 14.75 -28.62 -25.06
CA LYS A 18 15.93 -28.29 -25.88
C LYS A 18 16.01 -26.78 -26.15
N GLY A 19 16.97 -26.11 -25.51
CA GLY A 19 17.39 -24.73 -25.81
C GLY A 19 16.42 -23.64 -25.36
N GLN A 20 16.80 -22.86 -24.35
CA GLN A 20 16.09 -21.63 -24.00
C GLN A 20 16.37 -20.55 -25.06
N SER A 21 15.34 -20.10 -25.77
CA SER A 21 15.39 -18.88 -26.58
C SER A 21 14.35 -17.88 -26.09
N CYS A 22 14.79 -16.65 -25.79
CA CYS A 22 13.91 -15.51 -25.65
C CYS A 22 13.52 -15.05 -27.06
N ILE A 23 12.22 -14.96 -27.35
CA ILE A 23 11.74 -14.44 -28.63
C ILE A 23 11.36 -12.97 -28.43
N ASP A 24 12.20 -12.06 -28.92
CA ASP A 24 11.85 -10.64 -29.09
C ASP A 24 11.35 -10.43 -30.53
N THR A 25 10.16 -9.84 -30.69
CA THR A 25 9.66 -9.36 -31.98
C THR A 25 9.98 -7.88 -32.14
N ASP A 26 10.69 -7.52 -33.22
CA ASP A 26 10.91 -6.12 -33.59
C ASP A 26 9.66 -5.48 -34.23
N GLU A 27 9.72 -4.16 -34.47
CA GLU A 27 8.62 -3.33 -34.97
C GLU A 27 8.10 -3.73 -36.37
N ASN A 28 8.74 -4.70 -37.02
CA ASN A 28 8.37 -5.24 -38.34
C ASN A 28 8.06 -6.76 -38.32
N GLY A 29 7.92 -7.37 -37.14
CA GLY A 29 7.55 -8.78 -37.01
C GLY A 29 8.62 -9.77 -37.46
N ARG A 30 9.90 -9.38 -37.49
CA ARG A 30 11.01 -10.31 -37.81
C ARG A 30 11.63 -10.87 -36.53
N LEU A 31 11.79 -12.19 -36.50
CA LEU A 31 12.43 -12.94 -35.41
C LEU A 31 13.94 -12.61 -35.39
N GLY A 32 14.37 -11.79 -34.44
CA GLY A 32 15.78 -11.47 -34.22
C GLY A 32 16.41 -12.41 -33.21
N ASN A 33 17.25 -13.35 -33.66
CA ASN A 33 18.01 -14.25 -32.78
C ASN A 33 19.15 -13.48 -32.09
N ARG A 34 18.88 -12.78 -30.98
CA ARG A 34 19.92 -12.32 -30.06
C ARG A 34 20.06 -13.33 -28.92
N SER A 35 21.22 -13.99 -28.87
CA SER A 35 21.61 -14.87 -27.75
C SER A 35 21.84 -14.00 -26.51
N CYS A 36 20.77 -13.69 -25.78
CA CYS A 36 20.87 -13.26 -24.39
C CYS A 36 21.28 -14.49 -23.58
N LYS A 37 22.48 -14.45 -22.97
CA LYS A 37 22.89 -15.46 -21.99
C LYS A 37 21.98 -15.31 -20.77
N VAL A 38 20.87 -16.06 -20.78
CA VAL A 38 19.99 -16.19 -19.62
C VAL A 38 20.82 -16.87 -18.52
N PRO A 39 20.91 -16.30 -17.30
CA PRO A 39 21.56 -16.99 -16.20
C PRO A 39 20.94 -18.37 -16.02
N ASN A 40 21.77 -19.38 -15.73
CA ASN A 40 21.30 -20.74 -15.51
C ASN A 40 20.40 -20.79 -14.26
N PHE A 41 19.09 -20.66 -14.46
CA PHE A 41 18.06 -20.80 -13.43
C PHE A 41 17.83 -22.28 -13.13
N ALA A 42 18.85 -22.93 -12.58
CA ALA A 42 18.65 -24.22 -11.91
C ALA A 42 17.67 -23.99 -10.75
N ARG A 43 16.41 -24.41 -10.96
CA ARG A 43 15.28 -24.47 -10.01
C ARG A 43 15.10 -23.22 -9.14
N ILE A 44 14.26 -22.28 -9.57
CA ILE A 44 13.57 -21.37 -8.64
C ILE A 44 12.63 -22.25 -7.80
N PRO A 45 12.85 -22.38 -6.47
CA PRO A 45 11.96 -23.17 -5.63
C PRO A 45 10.53 -22.60 -5.71
N GLY A 46 9.54 -23.45 -5.98
CA GLY A 46 8.13 -23.06 -6.06
C GLY A 46 7.59 -22.74 -7.46
N LEU A 47 8.38 -22.85 -8.53
CA LEU A 47 7.82 -22.81 -9.89
C LEU A 47 7.14 -24.16 -10.18
N HIS A 48 5.83 -24.24 -9.99
CA HIS A 48 5.06 -25.45 -10.17
C HIS A 48 4.50 -25.53 -11.60
N ASN A 49 4.41 -26.75 -12.13
CA ASN A 49 3.76 -27.03 -13.42
C ASN A 49 2.21 -27.01 -13.34
N GLU A 50 1.65 -26.42 -12.28
CA GLU A 50 0.22 -26.37 -12.01
C GLU A 50 -0.37 -25.00 -12.36
N GLU A 51 -1.68 -24.98 -12.63
CA GLU A 51 -2.43 -23.72 -12.75
C GLU A 51 -2.39 -22.97 -11.41
N GLY A 52 -2.13 -21.66 -11.48
CA GLY A 52 -2.07 -20.83 -10.29
C GLY A 52 -3.42 -20.78 -9.59
N ARG A 53 -3.46 -21.13 -8.31
CA ARG A 53 -4.68 -21.15 -7.48
C ARG A 53 -4.41 -20.70 -6.05
N PRO A 54 -5.40 -20.10 -5.36
CA PRO A 54 -5.30 -19.82 -3.93
C PRO A 54 -4.97 -21.09 -3.14
N THR A 55 -4.15 -20.96 -2.10
CA THR A 55 -3.85 -22.07 -1.19
C THR A 55 -5.03 -22.31 -0.26
N THR A 56 -5.21 -23.55 0.23
CA THR A 56 -6.29 -23.90 1.16
C THR A 56 -6.27 -23.00 2.40
N ALA A 57 -5.09 -22.78 2.99
CA ALA A 57 -4.94 -21.87 4.12
C ALA A 57 -5.40 -20.43 3.82
N ALA A 58 -5.20 -19.94 2.60
CA ALA A 58 -5.70 -18.61 2.21
C ALA A 58 -7.23 -18.59 2.06
N LEU A 59 -7.83 -19.69 1.60
CA LEU A 59 -9.28 -19.83 1.51
C LEU A 59 -9.92 -19.93 2.89
N ASP A 60 -9.30 -20.66 3.82
CA ASP A 60 -9.77 -20.78 5.20
C ASP A 60 -9.77 -19.42 5.92
N CYS A 61 -8.77 -18.57 5.64
CA CYS A 61 -8.70 -17.21 6.17
C CYS A 61 -9.59 -16.19 5.43
N ALA A 62 -10.27 -16.57 4.34
CA ALA A 62 -11.05 -15.64 3.53
C ALA A 62 -12.29 -15.11 4.28
N GLU A 63 -12.78 -15.84 5.29
CA GLU A 63 -13.98 -15.49 6.04
C GLU A 63 -13.74 -14.47 7.17
N SER A 64 -12.49 -14.29 7.63
CA SER A 64 -12.18 -13.39 8.74
C SER A 64 -10.87 -12.60 8.53
N PRO A 65 -10.96 -11.33 8.07
CA PRO A 65 -9.79 -10.44 7.99
C PRO A 65 -9.24 -10.01 9.36
N LEU A 66 -9.91 -10.41 10.45
CA LEU A 66 -9.60 -10.05 11.84
C LEU A 66 -8.53 -10.91 12.49
N GLU A 67 -8.21 -12.08 11.93
CA GLU A 67 -7.24 -13.01 12.53
C GLU A 67 -5.77 -12.61 12.33
N LEU A 68 -5.54 -11.48 11.68
CA LEU A 68 -4.21 -10.94 11.49
C LEU A 68 -3.74 -10.22 12.76
N GLU A 69 -2.90 -10.91 13.55
CA GLU A 69 -2.07 -10.34 14.63
C GLU A 69 -1.42 -9.00 14.23
N PHE A 70 -1.17 -8.82 12.93
CA PHE A 70 -0.76 -7.56 12.31
C PHE A 70 -1.54 -6.35 12.85
N TRP A 71 -2.87 -6.40 12.95
CA TRP A 71 -3.68 -5.24 13.36
C TRP A 71 -3.48 -4.85 14.83
N LEU A 72 -3.17 -5.81 15.71
CA LEU A 72 -2.78 -5.53 17.09
C LEU A 72 -1.41 -4.84 17.15
N GLY A 73 -0.50 -5.22 16.24
CA GLY A 73 0.75 -4.51 16.03
C GLY A 73 0.52 -3.06 15.59
N VAL A 74 -0.36 -2.84 14.60
CA VAL A 74 -0.72 -1.48 14.14
C VAL A 74 -1.38 -0.66 15.26
N GLU A 75 -2.25 -1.27 16.07
CA GLU A 75 -2.82 -0.61 17.27
C GLU A 75 -1.71 -0.08 18.17
N ARG A 76 -0.76 -0.94 18.53
CA ARG A 76 0.35 -0.59 19.44
C ARG A 76 1.19 0.56 18.87
N GLU A 77 1.64 0.45 17.63
CA GLU A 77 2.49 1.48 17.03
C GLU A 77 1.74 2.80 16.78
N THR A 78 0.44 2.75 16.48
CA THR A 78 -0.41 3.93 16.34
C THR A 78 -0.55 4.71 17.65
N ASN A 79 -0.76 4.01 18.77
CA ASN A 79 -0.85 4.66 20.09
C ASN A 79 0.52 5.15 20.57
N ARG A 80 1.59 4.37 20.35
CA ARG A 80 2.97 4.81 20.62
C ARG A 80 3.31 6.09 19.85
N TYR A 81 2.96 6.15 18.57
CA TYR A 81 3.19 7.34 17.76
C TYR A 81 2.41 8.56 18.26
N TYR A 82 1.17 8.37 18.74
CA TYR A 82 0.43 9.45 19.37
C TYR A 82 1.19 10.02 20.58
N GLU A 83 1.69 9.16 21.47
CA GLU A 83 2.46 9.56 22.66
C GLU A 83 3.76 10.27 22.28
N GLN A 84 4.55 9.71 21.36
CA GLN A 84 5.79 10.30 20.85
C GLN A 84 5.58 11.71 20.27
N GLN A 85 4.46 11.93 19.55
CA GLN A 85 4.18 13.20 18.88
C GLN A 85 3.43 14.21 19.76
N LEU A 86 2.90 13.79 20.90
CA LEU A 86 2.06 14.64 21.74
C LEU A 86 2.80 15.91 22.22
N PRO A 87 4.03 15.85 22.77
CA PRO A 87 4.74 17.05 23.21
C PRO A 87 4.98 18.05 22.09
N ALA A 88 5.52 17.59 20.95
CA ALA A 88 5.81 18.44 19.80
C ALA A 88 4.55 19.09 19.22
N ARG A 89 3.42 18.37 19.20
CA ARG A 89 2.13 18.92 18.75
C ARG A 89 1.58 19.96 19.72
N MET A 90 1.73 19.76 21.03
CA MET A 90 1.28 20.74 22.03
C MET A 90 2.14 22.00 21.98
N ASP A 91 3.46 21.87 21.87
CA ASP A 91 4.37 23.01 21.69
C ASP A 91 4.06 23.78 20.40
N SER A 92 3.86 23.10 19.27
CA SER A 92 3.44 23.75 18.03
C SER A 92 2.09 24.45 18.18
N ARG A 93 1.13 23.83 18.87
CA ARG A 93 -0.19 24.44 19.13
C ARG A 93 -0.04 25.68 20.01
N PHE A 94 0.77 25.60 21.06
CA PHE A 94 1.06 26.71 21.96
C PHE A 94 1.68 27.90 21.23
N ARG A 95 2.71 27.66 20.41
CA ARG A 95 3.36 28.71 19.59
C ARG A 95 2.45 29.33 18.54
N SER A 96 1.46 28.58 18.06
CA SER A 96 0.49 29.05 17.08
C SER A 96 -0.70 29.80 17.69
N GLN A 97 -0.78 29.95 19.01
CA GLN A 97 -1.87 30.69 19.65
C GLN A 97 -1.82 32.16 19.26
N SER A 98 -2.99 32.70 18.92
CA SER A 98 -3.17 34.12 18.62
C SER A 98 -4.41 34.64 19.35
N GLY A 99 -4.37 35.92 19.74
CA GLY A 99 -5.44 36.57 20.50
C GLY A 99 -5.19 36.62 22.01
N THR A 100 -6.18 37.15 22.73
CA THR A 100 -6.07 37.50 24.16
C THR A 100 -6.28 36.32 25.11
N ASN A 101 -6.89 35.22 24.67
CA ASN A 101 -7.18 34.06 25.52
C ASN A 101 -6.20 32.90 25.25
N THR A 102 -4.95 33.07 25.68
CA THR A 102 -3.87 32.08 25.49
C THR A 102 -3.88 31.06 26.63
N MET A 103 -3.90 29.77 26.29
CA MET A 103 -3.78 28.68 27.25
C MET A 103 -2.31 28.32 27.52
N THR A 104 -2.02 27.87 28.74
CA THR A 104 -0.72 27.26 29.07
C THR A 104 -0.56 25.90 28.38
N ILE A 105 0.69 25.46 28.19
CA ILE A 105 0.99 24.13 27.62
C ILE A 105 0.34 23.02 28.44
N GLU A 106 0.32 23.15 29.77
CA GLU A 106 -0.29 22.20 30.70
C GLU A 106 -1.80 22.06 30.46
N HIS A 107 -2.52 23.18 30.31
CA HIS A 107 -3.95 23.15 30.00
C HIS A 107 -4.23 22.55 28.62
N LEU A 108 -3.42 22.86 27.61
CA LEU A 108 -3.54 22.27 26.28
C LEU A 108 -3.34 20.74 26.34
N LEU A 109 -2.33 20.29 27.08
CA LEU A 109 -2.02 18.88 27.27
C LEU A 109 -3.13 18.15 28.03
N ALA A 110 -3.64 18.73 29.12
CA ALA A 110 -4.74 18.17 29.89
C ALA A 110 -6.01 18.02 29.04
N ASN A 111 -6.33 19.03 28.23
CA ASN A 111 -7.45 18.98 27.30
C ASN A 111 -7.27 17.90 26.22
N GLU A 112 -6.09 17.80 25.62
CA GLU A 112 -5.81 16.78 24.60
C GLU A 112 -5.90 15.37 25.20
N LYS A 113 -5.35 15.14 26.41
CA LYS A 113 -5.45 13.87 27.13
C LYS A 113 -6.89 13.52 27.49
N ARG A 114 -7.69 14.50 27.93
CA ARG A 114 -9.12 14.31 28.25
C ARG A 114 -9.93 13.86 27.03
N VAL A 115 -9.62 14.43 25.87
CA VAL A 115 -10.34 14.14 24.62
C VAL A 115 -9.79 12.87 23.97
N HIS A 116 -8.50 12.54 24.12
CA HIS A 116 -7.88 11.35 23.55
C HIS A 116 -8.32 10.07 24.23
N SER A 117 -8.94 9.19 23.46
CA SER A 117 -9.11 7.79 23.81
C SER A 117 -8.17 6.93 22.98
N ARG A 118 -7.64 5.88 23.62
CA ARG A 118 -6.82 4.84 22.98
C ARG A 118 -7.47 4.37 21.68
N ILE A 119 -6.69 4.31 20.61
CA ILE A 119 -7.14 3.79 19.31
C ILE A 119 -7.09 2.27 19.37
N ARG A 120 -8.14 1.59 18.94
CA ARG A 120 -8.22 0.12 18.91
C ARG A 120 -8.06 -0.44 17.49
N ALA A 121 -7.58 -1.68 17.38
CA ALA A 121 -7.43 -2.40 16.11
C ALA A 121 -8.72 -2.43 15.27
N HIS A 122 -9.88 -2.70 15.90
CA HIS A 122 -11.16 -2.73 15.19
C HIS A 122 -11.56 -1.35 14.63
N GLU A 123 -11.18 -0.24 15.27
CA GLU A 123 -11.46 1.11 14.76
C GLU A 123 -10.57 1.43 13.55
N ILE A 124 -9.33 0.94 13.53
CA ILE A 124 -8.44 1.05 12.37
C ILE A 124 -9.05 0.28 11.18
N LEU A 125 -9.55 -0.93 11.43
CA LEU A 125 -10.24 -1.73 10.42
C LEU A 125 -11.52 -1.06 9.92
N GLN A 126 -12.32 -0.46 10.81
CA GLN A 126 -13.47 0.36 10.40
C GLN A 126 -13.05 1.53 9.52
N CYS A 127 -11.96 2.24 9.84
CA CYS A 127 -11.44 3.33 8.99
C CYS A 127 -11.07 2.81 7.59
N ILE A 128 -10.43 1.66 7.50
CA ILE A 128 -10.08 1.02 6.23
C ILE A 128 -11.35 0.60 5.48
N GLY A 129 -12.33 0.00 6.16
CA GLY A 129 -13.63 -0.34 5.59
C GLY A 129 -14.36 0.87 5.00
N LEU A 130 -14.31 2.03 5.66
CA LEU A 130 -14.86 3.28 5.14
C LEU A 130 -14.09 3.79 3.91
N LEU A 131 -12.77 3.62 3.86
CA LEU A 131 -11.96 3.95 2.68
C LEU A 131 -12.27 3.00 1.51
N LEU A 132 -12.45 1.70 1.76
CA LEU A 132 -12.87 0.72 0.76
C LEU A 132 -14.26 1.04 0.23
N ALA A 133 -15.23 1.32 1.11
CA ALA A 133 -16.58 1.73 0.72
C ALA A 133 -16.56 2.98 -0.16
N ARG A 134 -15.67 3.94 0.15
CA ARG A 134 -15.46 5.13 -0.69
C ARG A 134 -14.88 4.78 -2.07
N MET A 135 -13.99 3.79 -2.18
CA MET A 135 -13.42 3.37 -3.47
C MET A 135 -14.45 2.68 -4.37
N MET A 136 -15.42 1.98 -3.78
CA MET A 136 -16.51 1.36 -4.53
C MET A 136 -17.53 2.37 -5.07
N CYS A 137 -17.57 3.59 -4.52
CA CYS A 137 -18.42 4.67 -5.00
C CYS A 137 -17.67 5.63 -5.92
N PRO A 138 -18.32 6.19 -6.95
CA PRO A 138 -17.72 7.23 -7.80
C PRO A 138 -17.16 8.40 -6.96
N HIS A 139 -15.91 8.79 -7.24
CA HIS A 139 -15.19 9.86 -6.54
C HIS A 139 -15.67 11.28 -6.92
N ILE A 140 -16.97 11.51 -6.84
CA ILE A 140 -17.61 12.78 -7.21
C ILE A 140 -17.60 13.76 -6.02
N ARG A 141 -17.38 13.26 -4.79
CA ARG A 141 -17.49 14.03 -3.54
C ARG A 141 -16.21 14.06 -2.74
N ARG A 142 -16.11 15.06 -1.84
CA ARG A 142 -15.04 15.11 -0.84
C ARG A 142 -15.28 14.00 0.18
N LEU A 143 -14.19 13.49 0.75
CA LEU A 143 -14.27 12.47 1.80
C LEU A 143 -15.16 12.91 2.98
N SER A 144 -15.11 14.19 3.34
CA SER A 144 -15.93 14.78 4.41
C SER A 144 -17.44 14.67 4.19
N ASP A 145 -17.89 14.62 2.94
CA ASP A 145 -19.32 14.70 2.60
C ASP A 145 -20.05 13.40 2.97
N HIS A 146 -19.31 12.29 3.11
CA HIS A 146 -19.86 11.02 3.61
C HIS A 146 -20.30 11.08 5.08
N TRP A 147 -19.93 12.14 5.81
CA TRP A 147 -20.40 12.43 7.17
C TRP A 147 -21.45 13.55 7.23
N ALA A 148 -21.92 14.06 6.09
CA ALA A 148 -22.99 15.06 6.08
C ALA A 148 -24.27 14.46 6.68
N THR A 149 -24.87 15.14 7.65
CA THR A 149 -26.12 14.69 8.30
C THR A 149 -27.37 15.13 7.55
N THR A 150 -27.24 16.13 6.68
CA THR A 150 -28.34 16.70 5.90
C THR A 150 -28.18 16.34 4.43
N SER A 151 -29.31 16.17 3.75
CA SER A 151 -29.36 16.16 2.29
C SER A 151 -29.10 17.56 1.74
N VAL A 152 -28.54 17.63 0.52
CA VAL A 152 -28.35 18.90 -0.21
C VAL A 152 -28.98 18.74 -1.59
N GLY A 153 -30.20 19.26 -1.78
CA GLY A 153 -30.99 19.01 -2.99
C GLY A 153 -31.36 17.52 -3.12
N ALA A 154 -31.16 16.94 -4.30
CA ALA A 154 -31.42 15.52 -4.58
C ALA A 154 -30.37 14.54 -3.99
N ILE A 155 -29.47 15.05 -3.15
CA ILE A 155 -28.34 14.29 -2.62
C ILE A 155 -28.69 13.76 -1.23
N PRO A 156 -28.64 12.45 -0.99
CA PRO A 156 -28.91 11.89 0.34
C PRO A 156 -27.80 12.25 1.35
N ALA A 157 -28.16 12.24 2.63
CA ALA A 157 -27.21 12.36 3.73
C ALA A 157 -26.17 11.21 3.69
N GLY A 158 -24.98 11.49 4.21
CA GLY A 158 -23.89 10.53 4.30
C GLY A 158 -24.14 9.44 5.35
N THR A 159 -23.67 8.22 5.08
CA THR A 159 -23.88 7.06 5.95
C THR A 159 -22.71 6.77 6.88
N PHE A 160 -21.54 7.40 6.69
CA PHE A 160 -20.34 7.04 7.45
C PHE A 160 -20.47 7.36 8.93
N GLY A 161 -21.26 8.39 9.28
CA GLY A 161 -21.56 8.75 10.67
C GLY A 161 -22.22 7.65 11.48
N ARG A 162 -22.86 6.66 10.82
CA ARG A 162 -23.45 5.48 11.49
C ARG A 162 -22.39 4.50 12.00
N PHE A 163 -21.22 4.47 11.37
CA PHE A 163 -20.13 3.55 11.71
C PHE A 163 -19.05 4.23 12.55
N MET A 164 -18.69 5.47 12.23
CA MET A 164 -17.67 6.22 12.96
C MET A 164 -17.89 7.72 12.83
N LYS A 165 -17.69 8.48 13.92
CA LYS A 165 -17.74 9.95 13.89
C LYS A 165 -16.57 10.52 13.08
N ARG A 166 -16.81 11.61 12.32
CA ARG A 166 -15.80 12.28 11.48
C ARG A 166 -14.53 12.66 12.26
N GLU A 167 -14.72 13.19 13.46
CA GLU A 167 -13.61 13.58 14.34
C GLU A 167 -12.76 12.37 14.75
N ARG A 168 -13.41 11.26 15.14
CA ARG A 168 -12.70 10.02 15.50
C ARG A 168 -11.92 9.46 14.31
N PHE A 169 -12.52 9.40 13.13
CA PHE A 169 -11.84 9.01 11.89
C PHE A 169 -10.62 9.89 11.62
N GLY A 170 -10.77 11.22 11.71
CA GLY A 170 -9.65 12.15 11.51
C GLY A 170 -8.52 11.96 12.52
N ARG A 171 -8.85 11.66 13.79
CA ARG A 171 -7.86 11.39 14.84
C ARG A 171 -7.13 10.07 14.62
N ILE A 172 -7.83 9.02 14.18
CA ILE A 172 -7.20 7.74 13.83
C ILE A 172 -6.29 7.94 12.63
N MET A 173 -6.79 8.50 11.53
CA MET A 173 -6.00 8.72 10.31
C MET A 173 -4.77 9.63 10.52
N ARG A 174 -4.85 10.60 11.44
CA ARG A 174 -3.71 11.46 11.79
C ARG A 174 -2.61 10.71 12.56
N ASN A 175 -2.97 9.69 13.31
CA ASN A 175 -2.05 8.93 14.17
C ASN A 175 -1.70 7.55 13.64
N LEU A 176 -2.36 7.08 12.58
CA LEU A 176 -2.15 5.76 12.01
C LEU A 176 -0.66 5.56 11.69
N HIS A 177 -0.08 4.56 12.35
CA HIS A 177 1.34 4.28 12.27
C HIS A 177 1.60 2.78 12.35
N PHE A 178 2.62 2.31 11.65
CA PHE A 178 2.88 0.88 11.46
C PHE A 178 4.18 0.40 12.11
N SER A 179 5.11 1.30 12.41
CA SER A 179 6.48 1.00 12.84
C SER A 179 6.91 1.88 14.01
N ASP A 180 7.90 1.47 14.79
CA ASP A 180 8.46 2.35 15.83
C ASP A 180 9.44 3.37 15.24
N ASN A 181 9.23 4.68 15.45
CA ASN A 181 10.17 5.70 14.95
C ASN A 181 11.52 5.69 15.66
N ASP A 182 11.59 5.15 16.88
CA ASP A 182 12.82 5.15 17.69
C ASP A 182 13.69 3.90 17.43
N ALA A 183 13.23 3.00 16.56
CA ALA A 183 13.99 1.81 16.20
C ALA A 183 15.28 2.16 15.44
N ALA A 184 16.37 1.44 15.71
CA ALA A 184 17.66 1.64 15.05
C ALA A 184 17.59 1.56 13.51
N ARG A 185 16.64 0.76 12.98
CA ARG A 185 16.41 0.60 11.53
C ARG A 185 15.67 1.78 10.89
N ALA A 186 15.09 2.70 11.67
CA ALA A 186 14.29 3.81 11.17
C ALA A 186 15.07 4.80 10.32
N GLN A 187 16.36 5.00 10.62
CA GLN A 187 17.24 5.89 9.85
C GLN A 187 17.73 5.29 8.53
N PRO A 188 18.30 4.06 8.49
CA PRO A 188 18.83 3.50 7.25
C PRO A 188 17.74 3.06 6.26
N ASP A 189 16.59 2.56 6.75
CA ASP A 189 15.53 2.05 5.89
C ASP A 189 14.55 3.16 5.47
N LYS A 190 14.64 3.60 4.21
CA LYS A 190 13.76 4.64 3.66
C LYS A 190 12.28 4.27 3.65
N ALA A 191 11.95 2.97 3.69
CA ALA A 191 10.59 2.46 3.74
C ALA A 191 10.15 2.05 5.15
N TRP A 192 10.95 2.32 6.19
CA TRP A 192 10.68 1.85 7.56
C TRP A 192 9.24 2.07 8.03
N LYS A 193 8.69 3.27 7.74
CA LYS A 193 7.32 3.67 8.12
C LYS A 193 6.22 2.76 7.58
N VAL A 194 6.48 2.04 6.50
CA VAL A 194 5.54 1.10 5.86
C VAL A 194 6.08 -0.33 5.82
N ARG A 195 7.30 -0.56 6.35
CA ARG A 195 7.98 -1.86 6.30
C ARG A 195 7.13 -3.00 6.86
N PRO A 196 6.44 -2.85 8.01
CA PRO A 196 5.61 -3.93 8.54
C PRO A 196 4.44 -4.32 7.62
N ILE A 197 3.88 -3.36 6.86
CA ILE A 197 2.88 -3.66 5.83
C ILE A 197 3.53 -4.42 4.68
N VAL A 198 4.66 -3.93 4.18
CA VAL A 198 5.38 -4.54 3.05
C VAL A 198 5.77 -5.98 3.37
N ASP A 199 6.34 -6.23 4.54
CA ASP A 199 6.78 -7.56 4.96
C ASP A 199 5.58 -8.50 5.19
N THR A 200 4.45 -7.98 5.64
CA THR A 200 3.21 -8.77 5.78
C THR A 200 2.68 -9.14 4.41
N LEU A 201 2.52 -8.17 3.50
CA LEU A 201 2.01 -8.41 2.15
C LEU A 201 2.93 -9.31 1.32
N GLN A 202 4.25 -9.14 1.39
CA GLN A 202 5.19 -10.04 0.69
C GLN A 202 5.08 -11.48 1.18
N ARG A 203 4.90 -11.70 2.49
CA ARG A 203 4.70 -13.05 3.06
C ARG A 203 3.35 -13.63 2.69
N THR A 204 2.27 -12.87 2.83
CA THR A 204 0.90 -13.37 2.61
C THR A 204 0.59 -13.57 1.13
N PHE A 205 1.09 -12.70 0.24
CA PHE A 205 0.85 -12.87 -1.20
C PHE A 205 1.58 -14.10 -1.75
N LEU A 206 2.81 -14.33 -1.31
CA LEU A 206 3.58 -15.48 -1.76
C LEU A 206 3.02 -16.80 -1.20
N SER A 207 2.63 -16.84 0.07
CA SER A 207 2.08 -18.06 0.70
C SER A 207 0.61 -18.32 0.37
N GLY A 208 -0.13 -17.28 -0.02
CA GLY A 208 -1.55 -17.38 -0.30
C GLY A 208 -1.91 -17.91 -1.68
N TYR A 209 -0.92 -18.09 -2.56
CA TYR A 209 -1.16 -18.47 -3.95
C TYR A 209 -0.07 -19.42 -4.48
N THR A 210 -0.50 -20.48 -5.16
CA THR A 210 0.43 -21.40 -5.82
C THR A 210 1.03 -20.72 -7.03
N THR A 211 2.36 -20.66 -7.11
CA THR A 211 3.05 -19.94 -8.19
C THR A 211 2.84 -20.67 -9.53
N PRO A 212 2.27 -19.99 -10.55
CA PRO A 212 2.01 -20.57 -11.86
C PRO A 212 3.28 -20.71 -12.69
N THR A 213 3.21 -21.48 -13.78
CA THR A 213 4.29 -21.63 -14.76
C THR A 213 4.63 -20.34 -15.51
N VAL A 214 3.64 -19.48 -15.74
CA VAL A 214 3.78 -18.24 -16.51
C VAL A 214 3.52 -17.03 -15.61
N ILE A 215 4.58 -16.25 -15.42
CA ILE A 215 4.58 -15.03 -14.62
C ILE A 215 4.95 -13.82 -15.48
N SER A 216 4.31 -12.69 -15.19
CA SER A 216 4.62 -11.39 -15.79
C SER A 216 5.42 -10.53 -14.81
N PHE A 217 6.38 -9.80 -15.34
CA PHE A 217 7.19 -8.82 -14.61
C PHE A 217 6.91 -7.44 -15.19
N ASP A 218 6.39 -6.52 -14.38
CA ASP A 218 6.12 -5.16 -14.83
C ASP A 218 6.28 -4.13 -13.70
N GLU A 219 6.35 -2.88 -14.11
CA GLU A 219 6.45 -1.71 -13.26
C GLU A 219 5.08 -1.11 -12.95
N ALA A 220 4.74 -1.06 -11.66
CA ALA A 220 3.62 -0.29 -11.15
C ALA A 220 4.06 1.04 -10.55
N MET A 221 3.10 1.96 -10.42
CA MET A 221 3.30 3.19 -9.67
C MET A 221 2.18 3.39 -8.66
N VAL A 222 2.55 3.55 -7.39
CA VAL A 222 1.65 4.10 -6.37
C VAL A 222 1.73 5.62 -6.46
N PRO A 223 0.68 6.31 -6.94
CA PRO A 223 0.73 7.74 -7.19
C PRO A 223 0.93 8.51 -5.88
N SER A 224 1.92 9.42 -5.87
CA SER A 224 2.17 10.29 -4.72
C SER A 224 2.91 11.54 -5.15
N ARG A 225 2.28 12.69 -4.90
CA ARG A 225 2.87 14.01 -5.13
C ARG A 225 3.54 14.59 -3.88
N SER A 226 3.44 13.91 -2.74
CA SER A 226 3.98 14.40 -1.47
C SER A 226 5.51 14.54 -1.53
N ARG A 227 6.03 15.68 -1.07
CA ARG A 227 7.48 15.91 -0.92
C ARG A 227 8.10 15.08 0.20
N TYR A 228 7.28 14.63 1.16
CA TYR A 228 7.71 13.82 2.29
C TYR A 228 7.93 12.34 1.94
N ASN A 229 7.53 11.92 0.74
CA ASN A 229 7.85 10.60 0.23
C ASN A 229 9.28 10.58 -0.34
N THR A 230 10.23 10.08 0.44
CA THR A 230 11.64 9.95 0.06
C THR A 230 11.88 8.94 -1.08
N MET A 231 10.94 8.01 -1.29
CA MET A 231 10.98 7.00 -2.37
C MET A 231 10.34 7.47 -3.67
N ARG A 232 9.86 8.73 -3.73
CA ARG A 232 9.16 9.27 -4.90
C ARG A 232 10.08 9.33 -6.12
N GLN A 233 9.57 8.87 -7.25
CA GLN A 233 10.20 8.83 -8.56
C GLN A 233 9.30 9.50 -9.59
N PHE A 234 9.94 10.10 -10.61
CA PHE A 234 9.25 10.63 -11.77
C PHE A 234 9.32 9.62 -12.93
N MET A 235 8.19 9.28 -13.53
CA MET A 235 8.12 8.44 -14.73
C MET A 235 7.32 9.17 -15.81
N LYS A 236 7.98 9.54 -16.92
CA LYS A 236 7.39 10.36 -17.97
C LYS A 236 6.19 9.70 -18.65
N ASP A 237 6.24 8.38 -18.82
CA ASP A 237 5.33 7.62 -19.70
C ASP A 237 4.11 7.02 -18.99
N LYS A 238 4.01 7.21 -17.66
CA LYS A 238 2.90 6.73 -16.82
C LYS A 238 1.87 7.86 -16.63
N PRO A 239 0.55 7.55 -16.57
CA PRO A 239 -0.51 8.55 -16.46
C PRO A 239 -0.37 9.40 -15.19
N HIS A 240 0.01 8.76 -14.09
CA HIS A 240 0.53 9.44 -12.91
C HIS A 240 2.04 9.45 -13.00
N ARG A 241 2.62 10.64 -13.18
CA ARG A 241 4.06 10.78 -13.41
C ARG A 241 4.89 10.80 -12.12
N TRP A 242 4.28 11.04 -10.96
CA TRP A 242 4.96 11.16 -9.67
C TRP A 242 4.41 10.13 -8.69
N GLY A 243 5.29 9.31 -8.12
CA GLY A 243 4.88 8.31 -7.15
C GLY A 243 5.98 7.36 -6.72
N THR A 244 5.62 6.34 -5.96
CA THR A 244 6.52 5.27 -5.58
C THR A 244 6.48 4.20 -6.67
N LYS A 245 7.59 4.01 -7.38
CA LYS A 245 7.75 2.95 -8.38
C LYS A 245 7.84 1.60 -7.68
N LEU A 246 7.11 0.61 -8.14
CA LEU A 246 7.15 -0.77 -7.66
C LEU A 246 7.45 -1.67 -8.85
N PHE A 247 8.28 -2.69 -8.66
CA PHE A 247 8.37 -3.81 -9.59
C PHE A 247 7.51 -4.93 -9.03
N MET A 248 6.67 -5.53 -9.86
CA MET A 248 5.72 -6.55 -9.45
C MET A 248 5.89 -7.80 -10.30
N THR A 249 5.74 -8.94 -9.65
CA THR A 249 5.66 -10.25 -10.29
C THR A 249 4.22 -10.75 -10.15
N CYS A 250 3.52 -10.94 -11.26
CA CYS A 250 2.10 -11.30 -11.26
C CYS A 250 1.85 -12.57 -12.07
N CYS A 251 0.82 -13.33 -11.69
CA CYS A 251 0.27 -14.40 -12.51
C CYS A 251 -0.38 -13.79 -13.77
N VAL A 252 -0.05 -14.32 -14.96
CA VAL A 252 -0.63 -13.82 -16.22
C VAL A 252 -2.13 -14.12 -16.31
N GLN A 253 -2.57 -15.28 -15.84
CA GLN A 253 -3.96 -15.73 -15.99
C GLN A 253 -4.90 -15.05 -15.00
N SER A 254 -4.55 -15.01 -13.71
CA SER A 254 -5.41 -14.46 -12.66
C SER A 254 -5.14 -13.01 -12.31
N VAL A 255 -4.06 -12.43 -12.86
CA VAL A 255 -3.58 -11.08 -12.51
C VAL A 255 -3.16 -10.96 -11.03
N TYR A 256 -3.03 -12.08 -10.32
CA TYR A 256 -2.65 -12.11 -8.91
C TYR A 256 -1.20 -11.64 -8.71
N CYS A 257 -0.98 -10.72 -7.78
CA CYS A 257 0.36 -10.24 -7.43
C CYS A 257 1.03 -11.19 -6.45
N LEU A 258 2.12 -11.83 -6.86
CA LEU A 258 2.89 -12.76 -6.04
C LEU A 258 3.89 -12.03 -5.13
N ARG A 259 4.57 -11.04 -5.71
CA ARG A 259 5.62 -10.27 -5.02
C ARG A 259 5.72 -8.88 -5.62
N TYR A 260 6.15 -7.93 -4.80
CA TYR A 260 6.55 -6.61 -5.27
C TYR A 260 7.73 -6.09 -4.45
N TYR A 261 8.57 -5.27 -5.08
CA TYR A 261 9.72 -4.64 -4.43
C TYR A 261 9.91 -3.19 -4.89
N ASN A 262 10.55 -2.40 -4.04
CA ASN A 262 10.91 -1.02 -4.33
C ASN A 262 12.43 -0.85 -4.27
N VAL A 263 13.04 -0.59 -5.43
CA VAL A 263 14.51 -0.47 -5.57
C VAL A 263 15.10 0.70 -4.77
N ARG A 264 14.31 1.72 -4.41
CA ARG A 264 14.79 2.82 -3.54
C ARG A 264 14.67 2.51 -2.05
N ALA A 265 13.84 1.55 -1.67
CA ALA A 265 13.65 1.08 -0.30
C ALA A 265 14.69 0.02 0.08
N GLU A 266 15.15 -0.76 -0.89
CA GLU A 266 16.04 -1.89 -0.71
C GLU A 266 17.40 -1.51 -1.32
N GLN A 267 18.37 -1.13 -0.48
CA GLN A 267 19.73 -0.72 -0.94
C GLN A 267 20.60 -1.89 -1.43
N THR A 268 20.05 -3.09 -1.54
CA THR A 268 20.76 -4.31 -1.92
C THR A 268 19.91 -5.06 -2.92
N PHE A 269 20.40 -5.17 -4.16
CA PHE A 269 20.40 -6.35 -5.06
C PHE A 269 20.70 -5.87 -6.50
N PHE A 270 21.97 -5.99 -6.89
CA PHE A 270 22.37 -6.45 -8.22
C PHE A 270 22.83 -7.90 -8.04
#